data_AF-A4N4T9-F1
#
_entry.id   AF-A4N4T9-F1
#
_cell.length_a   1.000
_cell.length_b   1.000
_cell.length_c   1.000
_cell.angle_alpha   90.00
_cell.angle_beta   90.00
_cell.angle_gamma   90.00
#
_symmetry.space_group_name_H-M   'P 1'
#
loop_
_entity.id
_entity.type
_entity.pdbx_description
1 polymer ?
#
loop_
_entity_poly.entity_id
_entity_poly.type
_entity_poly.pdbx_seq_one_letter_code
_entity_poly.pdbx_strand_id
1 'polypeptide(L)'
;MVYPEALIPGMREIRANGDTWGNIYPRAGTVTQVHDYKASAVTAHRVADVVTNTFQPHVYIPIAKKDNQSNGEWFPPPVKEGDVKTHKWQQLHPVTSQSCAIFPDNPPSMLSENGSYAWALWRPYKCCKKRGQTFLYSIDWSN
;
A
#
# COMPACT_ATOMS: atom_id res chain seq x y z
N MET A 1 -14.01 -20.55 3.07
CA MET A 1 -12.57 -20.34 3.32
C MET A 1 -12.41 -19.52 4.58
N VAL A 2 -11.54 -19.91 5.49
CA VAL A 2 -11.41 -19.28 6.82
C VAL A 2 -10.11 -18.48 6.86
N TYR A 3 -10.17 -17.24 7.34
CA TYR A 3 -9.02 -16.37 7.58
C TYR A 3 -8.92 -16.13 9.09
N PRO A 4 -8.11 -16.90 9.83
CA PRO A 4 -8.00 -16.78 11.29
C PRO A 4 -7.63 -15.37 11.75
N GLU A 5 -6.87 -14.64 10.93
CA GLU A 5 -6.46 -13.26 11.20
C GLU A 5 -7.67 -12.32 11.32
N ALA A 6 -8.79 -12.63 10.65
CA ALA A 6 -10.01 -11.83 10.73
C ALA A 6 -10.73 -11.94 12.09
N LEU A 7 -10.39 -12.95 12.90
CA LEU A 7 -10.99 -13.22 14.21
C LEU A 7 -10.15 -12.67 15.37
N ILE A 8 -8.93 -12.21 15.08
CA ILE A 8 -7.99 -11.69 16.10
C ILE A 8 -7.96 -10.16 15.96
N PRO A 9 -8.50 -9.42 16.95
CA PRO A 9 -8.47 -7.95 16.91
C PRO A 9 -7.04 -7.41 16.75
N GLY A 10 -6.87 -6.41 15.88
CA GLY A 10 -5.58 -5.79 15.59
C GLY A 10 -4.72 -6.54 14.56
N MET A 11 -5.17 -7.70 14.06
CA MET A 11 -4.50 -8.40 12.96
C MET A 11 -5.18 -8.08 11.64
N ARG A 12 -4.42 -7.60 10.65
CA ARG A 12 -4.91 -7.35 9.29
C ARG A 12 -6.13 -6.41 9.28
N GLU A 13 -5.99 -5.30 10.01
CA GLU A 13 -6.97 -4.23 10.12
C GLU A 13 -6.33 -2.89 9.79
N ILE A 14 -7.08 -1.99 9.14
CA ILE A 14 -6.67 -0.61 8.96
C ILE A 14 -7.06 0.14 10.24
N ARG A 15 -6.06 0.31 11.12
CA ARG A 15 -6.26 0.85 12.46
C ARG A 15 -5.09 1.72 12.89
N ALA A 16 -5.39 2.80 13.61
CA ALA A 16 -4.41 3.66 14.26
C ALA A 16 -5.01 4.24 15.54
N ASN A 17 -4.24 4.25 16.63
CA ASN A 17 -4.61 4.91 17.90
C ASN A 17 -6.00 4.53 18.46
N GLY A 18 -6.45 3.30 18.21
CA GLY A 18 -7.78 2.82 18.65
C GLY A 18 -8.92 3.07 17.66
N ASP A 19 -8.75 3.93 16.65
CA ASP A 19 -9.70 4.09 15.55
C ASP A 19 -9.49 2.98 14.51
N THR A 20 -10.52 2.18 14.30
CA THR A 20 -10.49 1.02 13.40
C THR A 20 -11.42 1.28 12.22
N TRP A 21 -10.86 1.38 11.03
CA TRP A 21 -11.62 1.69 9.82
C TRP A 21 -12.25 0.45 9.21
N GLY A 22 -11.58 -0.70 9.36
CA GLY A 22 -12.13 -1.99 8.95
C GLY A 22 -11.05 -3.04 8.75
N ASN A 23 -11.52 -4.26 8.55
CA ASN A 23 -10.69 -5.44 8.42
C ASN A 23 -10.40 -5.73 6.95
N ILE A 24 -9.24 -6.29 6.64
CA ILE A 24 -8.89 -6.68 5.28
C ILE A 24 -9.61 -7.95 4.85
N TYR A 25 -9.82 -8.84 5.81
CA TYR A 25 -10.56 -10.07 5.63
C TYR A 25 -11.98 -9.95 6.21
N PRO A 26 -13.00 -10.53 5.55
CA PRO A 26 -12.93 -11.06 4.19
C PRO A 26 -12.69 -9.95 3.17
N ARG A 27 -11.97 -10.27 2.08
CA ARG A 27 -11.75 -9.36 0.94
C ARG A 27 -13.01 -9.25 0.07
N ALA A 28 -14.14 -8.99 0.71
CA ALA A 28 -15.41 -8.75 0.04
C ALA A 28 -15.40 -7.35 -0.56
N GLY A 29 -16.18 -7.15 -1.63
CA GLY A 29 -16.37 -5.84 -2.27
C GLY A 29 -17.17 -4.84 -1.44
N THR A 30 -17.51 -5.19 -0.19
CA THR A 30 -18.32 -4.37 0.72
C THR A 30 -17.66 -4.31 2.10
N VAL A 31 -17.80 -3.18 2.78
CA VAL A 31 -17.37 -3.00 4.17
C VAL A 31 -18.48 -2.29 4.94
N THR A 32 -18.73 -2.72 6.17
CA THR A 32 -19.68 -2.07 7.07
C THR A 32 -18.97 -0.93 7.76
N GLN A 33 -19.17 0.29 7.28
CA GLN A 33 -18.60 1.48 7.91
C GLN A 33 -19.53 2.68 7.73
N VAL A 34 -19.68 3.50 8.77
CA VAL A 34 -20.62 4.63 8.76
C VAL A 34 -20.13 5.78 7.88
N HIS A 35 -18.80 5.89 7.74
CA HIS A 35 -18.17 6.97 7.00
C HIS A 35 -17.68 6.48 5.64
N ASP A 36 -18.24 7.03 4.56
CA ASP A 36 -17.96 6.58 3.17
C ASP A 36 -16.48 6.67 2.78
N TYR A 37 -15.78 7.71 3.24
CA TYR A 37 -14.31 7.82 3.08
C TYR A 37 -13.57 6.60 3.66
N LYS A 38 -13.86 6.22 4.92
CA LYS A 38 -13.22 5.07 5.58
C LYS A 38 -13.60 3.78 4.86
N ALA A 39 -14.87 3.63 4.47
CA ALA A 39 -15.35 2.48 3.72
C ALA A 39 -14.60 2.30 2.39
N SER A 40 -14.48 3.39 1.64
CA SER A 40 -13.82 3.44 0.34
C SER A 40 -12.31 3.21 0.46
N ALA A 41 -11.67 3.78 1.50
CA ALA A 41 -10.25 3.58 1.77
C ALA A 41 -9.94 2.11 2.12
N VAL A 42 -10.77 1.46 2.94
CA VAL A 42 -10.64 0.02 3.25
C VAL A 42 -10.81 -0.81 1.98
N THR A 43 -11.78 -0.47 1.13
CA THR A 43 -12.01 -1.17 -0.13
C THR A 43 -10.81 -1.03 -1.07
N ALA A 44 -10.28 0.18 -1.23
CA ALA A 44 -9.07 0.44 -2.02
C ALA A 44 -7.87 -0.36 -1.50
N HIS A 45 -7.70 -0.44 -0.18
CA HIS A 45 -6.63 -1.21 0.42
C HIS A 45 -6.80 -2.73 0.22
N ARG A 46 -8.02 -3.25 0.29
CA ARG A 46 -8.31 -4.65 -0.05
C ARG A 46 -7.93 -4.95 -1.49
N VAL A 47 -8.21 -4.05 -2.43
CA VAL A 47 -7.78 -4.20 -3.83
C VAL A 47 -6.24 -4.21 -3.93
N ALA A 48 -5.54 -3.32 -3.24
CA ALA A 48 -4.08 -3.32 -3.19
C ALA A 48 -3.53 -4.64 -2.63
N ASP A 49 -4.16 -5.16 -1.58
CA ASP A 49 -3.82 -6.44 -0.98
C ASP A 49 -4.04 -7.61 -1.95
N VAL A 50 -5.07 -7.55 -2.81
CA VAL A 50 -5.39 -8.54 -3.87
C VAL A 50 -4.46 -8.45 -5.09
N VAL A 51 -3.83 -7.33 -5.38
CA VAL A 51 -2.93 -7.24 -6.54
C VAL A 51 -1.46 -7.47 -6.16
N THR A 52 -1.13 -7.38 -4.86
CA THR A 52 0.26 -7.39 -4.38
C THR A 52 0.69 -8.63 -3.61
N ASN A 53 -0.21 -9.31 -2.88
CA ASN A 53 0.11 -10.61 -2.27
C ASN A 53 0.30 -11.69 -3.32
N THR A 54 0.73 -12.89 -2.91
CA THR A 54 0.79 -14.07 -3.76
C THR A 54 0.27 -15.28 -2.98
N PHE A 55 0.00 -16.40 -3.65
CA PHE A 55 -0.44 -17.66 -3.01
C PHE A 55 -1.68 -17.52 -2.12
N GLN A 56 -2.58 -16.61 -2.49
CA GLN A 56 -3.82 -16.42 -1.75
C GLN A 56 -4.86 -17.45 -2.19
N PRO A 57 -5.77 -17.86 -1.30
CA PRO A 57 -6.57 -19.05 -1.54
C PRO A 57 -7.81 -18.86 -2.46
N HIS A 58 -7.65 -18.09 -3.55
CA HIS A 58 -8.58 -17.94 -4.69
C HIS A 58 -7.80 -17.96 -6.02
N VAL A 59 -8.48 -17.89 -7.19
CA VAL A 59 -7.78 -17.62 -8.47
C VAL A 59 -7.15 -16.24 -8.36
N TYR A 60 -5.84 -16.23 -8.16
CA TYR A 60 -5.08 -15.05 -7.82
C TYR A 60 -3.97 -14.88 -8.84
N ILE A 61 -4.09 -13.85 -9.68
CA ILE A 61 -3.05 -13.45 -10.64
C ILE A 61 -2.45 -12.14 -10.11
N PRO A 62 -1.37 -12.20 -9.32
CA PRO A 62 -0.73 -11.01 -8.80
C PRO A 62 -0.19 -10.17 -9.95
N ILE A 63 -0.30 -8.85 -9.84
CA ILE A 63 0.52 -7.94 -10.64
C ILE A 63 1.94 -7.87 -10.04
N ALA A 64 2.09 -8.20 -8.76
CA ALA A 64 3.40 -8.29 -8.11
C ALA A 64 4.29 -9.34 -8.79
N LYS A 65 5.37 -8.87 -9.41
CA LYS A 65 6.45 -9.71 -9.93
C LYS A 65 7.31 -10.23 -8.78
N LYS A 66 7.86 -11.43 -8.94
CA LYS A 66 8.86 -11.97 -8.02
C LYS A 66 10.21 -11.32 -8.28
N ASP A 67 10.97 -11.14 -7.21
CA ASP A 67 12.35 -10.67 -7.28
C ASP A 67 13.18 -11.57 -8.19
N ASN A 68 13.99 -10.94 -9.03
CA ASN A 68 15.00 -11.61 -9.83
C ASN A 68 16.37 -11.07 -9.44
N GLN A 69 16.92 -11.65 -8.38
CA GLN A 69 18.22 -11.24 -7.82
C GLN A 69 19.37 -11.36 -8.82
N SER A 70 19.29 -12.31 -9.77
CA SER A 70 20.31 -12.49 -10.81
C SER A 70 20.33 -11.32 -11.80
N ASN A 71 19.17 -10.71 -12.08
CA ASN A 71 19.04 -9.53 -12.95
C ASN A 71 19.10 -8.20 -12.17
N GLY A 72 19.24 -8.26 -10.85
CA GLY A 72 19.18 -7.07 -10.00
C GLY A 72 17.80 -6.42 -9.95
N GLU A 73 16.73 -7.20 -10.09
CA GLU A 73 15.36 -6.70 -9.98
C GLU A 73 14.81 -7.00 -8.60
N TRP A 74 14.55 -5.96 -7.80
CA TRP A 74 13.94 -6.06 -6.48
C TRP A 74 12.58 -5.34 -6.48
N PHE A 75 11.51 -6.13 -6.41
CA PHE A 75 10.15 -5.63 -6.36
C PHE A 75 9.75 -5.29 -4.92
N PRO A 76 8.83 -4.35 -4.71
CA PRO A 76 8.32 -4.04 -3.39
C PRO A 76 7.59 -5.24 -2.78
N PRO A 77 7.75 -5.49 -1.46
CA PRO A 77 6.99 -6.53 -0.76
C PRO A 77 5.48 -6.22 -0.80
N PRO A 78 4.61 -7.22 -0.58
CA PRO A 78 3.17 -7.03 -0.55
C PRO A 78 2.74 -5.89 0.38
N VAL A 79 1.62 -5.26 0.05
CA VAL A 79 1.06 -4.16 0.84
C VAL A 79 0.69 -4.69 2.22
N LYS A 80 1.05 -3.91 3.25
CA LYS A 80 0.70 -4.19 4.64
C LYS A 80 0.12 -2.93 5.29
N GLU A 81 -0.96 -3.12 6.02
CA GLU A 81 -1.72 -2.07 6.68
C GLU A 81 -0.82 -1.31 7.66
N GLY A 82 -0.86 0.03 7.64
CA GLY A 82 -0.06 0.88 8.52
C GLY A 82 1.46 0.89 8.25
N ASP A 83 1.98 0.16 7.25
CA ASP A 83 3.42 0.14 6.95
C ASP A 83 3.79 1.02 5.76
N VAL A 84 4.35 2.21 6.06
CA VAL A 84 4.84 3.19 5.09
C VAL A 84 5.98 2.67 4.19
N LYS A 85 6.67 1.60 4.58
CA LYS A 85 7.74 1.00 3.78
C LYS A 85 7.21 0.17 2.62
N THR A 86 5.93 -0.20 2.64
CA THR A 86 5.32 -1.03 1.60
C THR A 86 4.59 -0.20 0.55
N HIS A 87 3.96 0.91 0.97
CA HIS A 87 3.16 1.74 0.09
C HIS A 87 2.81 3.11 0.70
N LYS A 88 2.26 3.99 -0.14
CA LYS A 88 1.56 5.21 0.24
C LYS A 88 0.36 5.43 -0.69
N TRP A 89 -0.61 6.19 -0.23
CA TRP A 89 -1.80 6.59 -0.96
C TRP A 89 -1.79 8.08 -1.24
N GLN A 90 -2.13 8.47 -2.45
CA GLN A 90 -2.40 9.86 -2.82
C GLN A 90 -3.86 9.97 -3.22
N GLN A 91 -4.63 10.82 -2.55
CA GLN A 91 -6.02 11.07 -2.91
C GLN A 91 -6.10 11.83 -4.25
N LEU A 92 -6.95 11.36 -5.15
CA LEU A 92 -7.24 11.99 -6.45
C LEU A 92 -8.66 12.59 -6.50
N HIS A 93 -9.61 12.00 -5.77
CA HIS A 93 -11.00 12.45 -5.73
C HIS A 93 -11.54 12.36 -4.29
N PRO A 94 -12.37 13.31 -3.81
CA PRO A 94 -12.99 14.45 -4.53
C PRO A 94 -12.05 15.61 -4.83
N VAL A 95 -11.02 15.79 -4.00
CA VAL A 95 -9.98 16.80 -4.21
C VAL A 95 -8.62 16.10 -4.26
N THR A 96 -7.83 16.42 -5.28
CA THR A 96 -6.49 15.87 -5.43
C THR A 96 -5.56 16.41 -4.34
N SER A 97 -4.96 15.51 -3.57
CA SER A 97 -3.92 15.85 -2.60
C SER A 97 -2.55 15.95 -3.29
N GLN A 98 -1.76 16.94 -2.89
CA GLN A 98 -0.35 17.07 -3.29
C GLN A 98 0.59 16.25 -2.39
N SER A 99 0.06 15.63 -1.34
CA SER A 99 0.82 14.80 -0.40
C SER A 99 0.35 13.34 -0.46
N CYS A 100 1.22 12.44 -0.01
CA CYS A 100 0.92 11.03 0.14
C CYS A 100 0.84 10.67 1.62
N ALA A 101 -0.13 9.83 1.99
CA ALA A 101 -0.34 9.34 3.35
C ALA A 101 -0.45 7.81 3.39
N ILE A 102 -0.51 7.25 4.60
CA ILE A 102 -0.90 5.85 4.82
C ILE A 102 -2.22 5.85 5.57
N PHE A 103 -3.06 4.84 5.34
CA PHE A 103 -4.27 4.69 6.13
C PHE A 103 -3.98 4.01 7.47
N PRO A 104 -4.68 4.36 8.55
CA PRO A 104 -5.56 5.53 8.69
C PRO A 104 -4.84 6.89 8.59
N ASP A 105 -5.41 7.81 7.81
CA ASP A 105 -5.02 9.23 7.75
C ASP A 105 -6.16 10.13 8.22
N ASN A 106 -5.95 11.45 8.20
CA ASN A 106 -7.03 12.38 8.53
C ASN A 106 -7.95 12.53 7.32
N PRO A 107 -9.27 12.32 7.46
CA PRO A 107 -10.21 12.52 6.37
C PRO A 107 -10.10 13.94 5.79
N PRO A 108 -10.27 14.12 4.47
CA PRO A 108 -10.26 15.44 3.85
C PRO A 108 -11.41 16.30 4.38
N SER A 109 -11.23 17.62 4.39
CA SER A 109 -12.28 18.57 4.76
C SER A 109 -13.48 18.55 3.82
N MET A 110 -13.25 18.21 2.55
CA MET A 110 -14.29 18.03 1.54
C MET A 110 -14.54 16.54 1.29
N LEU A 111 -15.76 16.10 1.53
CA LEU A 111 -16.23 14.74 1.23
C LEU A 111 -16.83 14.67 -0.18
N SER A 112 -16.90 13.47 -0.75
CA SER A 112 -17.55 13.28 -2.05
C SER A 112 -19.06 13.35 -1.88
N GLU A 113 -19.75 14.11 -2.73
CA GLU A 113 -21.22 14.21 -2.73
C GLU A 113 -21.91 12.86 -2.99
N ASN A 114 -21.29 12.01 -3.81
CA ASN A 114 -21.83 10.70 -4.19
C ASN A 114 -21.14 9.54 -3.45
N GLY A 115 -20.31 9.83 -2.43
CA GLY A 115 -19.56 8.81 -1.70
C GLY A 115 -18.44 8.13 -2.51
N SER A 116 -18.08 8.66 -3.68
CA SER A 116 -17.07 8.10 -4.58
C SER A 116 -15.68 8.68 -4.28
N TYR A 117 -14.70 7.82 -4.04
CA TYR A 117 -13.32 8.24 -3.76
C TYR A 117 -12.33 7.50 -4.66
N ALA A 118 -11.22 8.16 -4.97
CA ALA A 118 -10.16 7.60 -5.79
C ALA A 118 -8.80 7.93 -5.19
N TRP A 119 -7.91 6.94 -5.20
CA TRP A 119 -6.53 7.09 -4.75
C TRP A 119 -5.56 6.46 -5.75
N ALA A 120 -4.40 7.09 -5.91
CA ALA A 120 -3.23 6.47 -6.51
C ALA A 120 -2.43 5.70 -5.46
N LEU A 121 -2.06 4.46 -5.79
CA LEU A 121 -1.20 3.61 -4.97
C LEU A 121 0.26 3.78 -5.39
N TRP A 122 1.07 4.34 -4.49
CA TRP A 122 2.51 4.49 -4.67
C TRP A 122 3.25 3.37 -3.95
N ARG A 123 4.19 2.70 -4.63
CA ARG A 123 4.99 1.61 -4.05
C ARG A 123 6.49 1.91 -4.20
N PRO A 124 7.31 1.68 -3.17
CA PRO A 124 8.74 1.98 -3.22
C PRO A 124 9.51 0.86 -3.91
N TYR A 125 9.89 1.10 -5.16
CA TYR A 125 10.82 0.21 -5.87
C TYR A 125 12.25 0.53 -5.42
N LYS A 126 12.99 -0.50 -5.03
CA LYS A 126 14.42 -0.36 -4.73
C LYS A 126 15.20 -0.70 -5.99
N CYS A 127 15.92 0.29 -6.53
CA CYS A 127 16.83 0.08 -7.63
C CYS A 127 18.05 -0.76 -7.23
N CYS A 128 18.81 -1.18 -8.23
CA CYS A 128 19.99 -1.99 -8.02
C CYS A 128 21.04 -1.30 -7.16
N LYS A 129 21.67 -2.07 -6.27
CA LYS A 129 22.96 -1.68 -5.71
C LYS A 129 23.93 -1.56 -6.89
N LYS A 130 24.47 -0.37 -7.16
CA LYS A 130 25.52 -0.19 -8.17
C LYS A 130 26.67 -1.16 -7.82
N ARG A 131 26.92 -2.13 -8.70
CA ARG A 131 28.04 -3.08 -8.59
C ARG A 131 29.07 -2.70 -9.67
N GLY A 132 30.36 -2.79 -9.35
CA GLY A 132 31.45 -2.59 -10.31
C GLY A 132 32.08 -1.19 -10.35
N GLN A 133 31.73 -0.27 -9.46
CA GLN A 133 32.46 1.00 -9.32
C GLN A 133 33.50 0.89 -8.19
N THR A 134 34.69 0.37 -8.51
CA THR A 134 35.86 0.51 -7.66
C THR A 134 36.47 1.88 -7.95
N PHE A 135 36.39 2.81 -7.00
CA PHE A 135 37.12 4.06 -7.09
C PHE A 135 38.62 3.73 -7.08
N LEU A 136 39.31 3.96 -8.19
CA LEU A 136 40.73 3.65 -8.30
C LEU A 136 41.57 4.77 -7.68
N TYR A 137 41.42 6.01 -8.15
CA TYR A 137 41.97 7.22 -7.54
C TYR A 137 41.39 8.48 -8.23
N SER A 138 41.58 9.66 -7.63
CA SER A 138 41.40 10.96 -8.27
C SER A 138 42.69 11.77 -8.15
N ILE A 139 42.94 12.66 -9.12
CA ILE A 139 44.02 13.65 -9.07
C ILE A 139 43.37 15.01 -8.96
N ASP A 140 43.57 15.68 -7.83
CA ASP A 140 43.18 17.06 -7.65
C ASP A 140 44.43 17.93 -7.80
N TRP A 141 44.41 18.82 -8.81
CA TRP A 141 45.48 19.78 -9.02
C TRP A 141 45.19 21.03 -8.20
N SER A 142 46.01 21.30 -7.18
CA SER A 142 46.06 22.61 -6.54
C SER A 142 46.91 23.55 -7.39
N ASN A 143 46.34 24.70 -7.76
CA ASN A 143 47.03 25.77 -8.47
C ASN A 143 47.92 26.57 -7.50
#